data_AF-A0A7Y6Y6R6-F1
#
_entry.id   AF-A0A7Y6Y6R6-F1
#
_cell.length_a   1.000
_cell.length_b   1.000
_cell.length_c   1.000
_cell.angle_alpha   90.00
_cell.angle_beta   90.00
_cell.angle_gamma   90.00
#
_symmetry.space_group_name_H-M   'P 1'
#
loop_
_entity.id
_entity.type
_entity.pdbx_description
1 polymer ?
#
loop_
_entity_poly.entity_id
_entity_poly.type
_entity_poly.pdbx_seq_one_letter_code
_entity_poly.pdbx_strand_id
1 'polypeptide(L)'
;MELFPVLYSENPFEEALTFRIEGASNKDVKALYQLFVKNLVAFVYYETNYHYNHLFYEFENQEPLIEQDELYERFFKGMLLTQIEYQIAISPILSFCAHEATCYHALSTEDCNAYMGFIDTHKAVFRRIDALVDTSSKLSRGEEFMEYLHSNHFVYPYLNIVQLGSVLEDFFMNVCKMLSCSYLAYFDERDFFTANLTKEFLQVRLAMKLDLLEDQNQLELVRYSYKWLTYLFNDFGMTYDIKDALMPAATPFLFEAVMEQFAAYFSFNKTLLAASKDFPKYIFSSYESYLLFDTLAKGLYAKVAISYVYRFLFEKGLIVVKDTPFREWYNAQDYPIHLTSATETLQKSRSTDREQFVTIIANLLDVTL
;
A
#
# COMPACT_ATOMS: atom_id res chain seq x y z
N MET A 1 -7.77 22.07 -6.27
CA MET A 1 -8.00 22.05 -4.81
C MET A 1 -8.79 23.30 -4.50
N GLU A 2 -10.11 23.18 -4.52
CA GLU A 2 -11.03 24.30 -4.30
C GLU A 2 -11.45 24.35 -2.84
N LEU A 3 -11.61 25.60 -2.39
CA LEU A 3 -12.00 26.10 -1.08
C LEU A 3 -12.63 25.06 -0.14
N PHE A 4 -12.02 24.89 1.03
CA PHE A 4 -12.69 24.33 2.21
C PHE A 4 -14.08 24.97 2.33
N PRO A 5 -15.18 24.20 2.34
CA PRO A 5 -16.48 24.76 2.65
C PRO A 5 -16.41 25.36 4.04
N VAL A 6 -17.00 26.54 4.21
CA VAL A 6 -17.14 27.15 5.53
C VAL A 6 -17.99 26.21 6.38
N LEU A 7 -17.38 25.55 7.36
CA LEU A 7 -18.03 24.60 8.28
C LEU A 7 -18.97 25.34 9.24
N TYR A 8 -19.82 24.60 9.96
CA TYR A 8 -20.78 25.22 10.88
C TYR A 8 -20.10 25.60 12.19
N SER A 9 -20.35 26.82 12.68
CA SER A 9 -19.86 27.30 13.98
C SER A 9 -20.70 26.79 15.15
N GLU A 10 -21.96 26.44 14.90
CA GLU A 10 -22.96 25.97 15.88
C GLU A 10 -23.67 24.74 15.34
N ASN A 11 -24.39 24.00 16.21
CA ASN A 11 -25.05 22.75 15.84
C ASN A 11 -26.20 22.99 14.84
N PRO A 12 -26.06 22.62 13.56
CA PRO A 12 -27.07 22.92 12.55
C PRO A 12 -28.29 21.98 12.62
N PHE A 13 -28.26 20.95 13.49
CA PHE A 13 -29.38 20.02 13.70
C PHE A 13 -30.37 20.52 14.77
N GLU A 14 -30.02 21.57 15.52
CA GLU A 14 -30.95 22.28 16.42
C GLU A 14 -31.81 23.33 15.67
N GLU A 15 -31.42 23.65 14.44
CA GLU A 15 -32.13 24.59 13.57
C GLU A 15 -33.27 23.92 12.78
N ALA A 16 -34.09 24.73 12.12
CA ALA A 16 -35.11 24.21 11.21
C ALA A 16 -34.46 23.37 10.07
N LEU A 17 -35.07 22.24 9.69
CA LEU A 17 -34.52 21.32 8.68
C LEU A 17 -34.12 22.00 7.36
N THR A 18 -34.83 23.06 6.97
CA THR A 18 -34.55 23.83 5.74
C THR A 18 -33.25 24.64 5.81
N PHE A 19 -32.76 24.97 7.00
CA PHE A 19 -31.53 25.75 7.21
C PHE A 19 -30.31 25.10 6.53
N ARG A 20 -30.19 23.77 6.63
CA ARG A 20 -29.05 23.01 6.09
C ARG A 20 -29.06 22.87 4.56
N ILE A 21 -30.18 23.17 3.92
CA ILE A 21 -30.38 22.97 2.47
C ILE A 21 -30.78 24.26 1.75
N GLU A 22 -30.73 25.41 2.43
CA GLU A 22 -31.16 26.69 1.86
C GLU A 22 -30.41 27.00 0.55
N GLY A 23 -31.19 27.27 -0.49
CA GLY A 23 -30.69 27.60 -1.83
C GLY A 23 -30.10 26.43 -2.60
N ALA A 24 -30.30 25.18 -2.15
CA ALA A 24 -29.87 23.97 -2.86
C ALA A 24 -30.40 23.89 -4.30
N SER A 25 -31.61 24.38 -4.55
CA SER A 25 -32.21 24.46 -5.89
C SER A 25 -31.41 25.29 -6.90
N ASN A 26 -30.58 26.23 -6.44
CA ASN A 26 -29.75 27.10 -7.28
C ASN A 26 -28.29 26.61 -7.40
N LYS A 27 -27.94 25.49 -6.77
CA LYS A 27 -26.58 24.96 -6.75
C LYS A 27 -26.33 24.00 -7.91
N ASP A 28 -25.12 24.05 -8.44
CA ASP A 28 -24.64 22.99 -9.34
C ASP A 28 -24.25 21.72 -8.55
N VAL A 29 -23.94 20.64 -9.26
CA VAL A 29 -23.58 19.33 -8.68
C VAL A 29 -22.44 19.46 -7.67
N LYS A 30 -21.46 20.31 -7.95
CA LYS A 30 -20.27 20.47 -7.13
C LYS A 30 -20.57 21.25 -5.84
N ALA A 31 -21.38 22.31 -5.93
CA ALA A 31 -21.85 23.04 -4.77
C ALA A 31 -22.81 22.20 -3.91
N LEU A 32 -23.60 21.30 -4.52
CA LEU A 32 -24.40 20.29 -3.81
C LEU A 32 -23.50 19.25 -3.12
N TYR A 33 -22.44 18.80 -3.77
CA TYR A 33 -21.46 17.90 -3.14
C TYR A 33 -20.77 18.55 -1.94
N GLN A 34 -20.33 19.81 -2.06
CA GLN A 34 -19.76 20.55 -0.93
C GLN A 34 -20.76 20.74 0.21
N LEU A 35 -22.03 20.99 -0.10
CA LEU A 35 -23.11 21.07 0.88
C LEU A 35 -23.31 19.74 1.60
N PHE A 36 -23.36 18.64 0.84
CA PHE A 36 -23.46 17.28 1.38
C PHE A 36 -22.31 16.98 2.35
N VAL A 37 -21.06 17.26 1.94
CA VAL A 37 -19.88 17.01 2.79
C VAL A 37 -19.93 17.87 4.06
N LYS A 38 -20.34 19.14 3.94
CA LYS A 38 -20.52 20.02 5.11
C LYS A 38 -21.54 19.44 6.09
N ASN A 39 -22.68 18.96 5.59
CA ASN A 39 -23.73 18.37 6.43
C ASN A 39 -23.29 17.02 7.04
N LEU A 40 -22.56 16.20 6.29
CA LEU A 40 -21.98 14.94 6.77
C LEU A 40 -20.97 15.17 7.90
N VAL A 41 -20.04 16.12 7.72
CA VAL A 41 -19.04 16.45 8.76
C VAL A 41 -19.72 16.96 10.03
N ALA A 42 -20.75 17.80 9.88
CA ALA A 42 -21.54 18.27 11.02
C ALA A 42 -22.30 17.13 11.70
N PHE A 43 -22.88 16.21 10.94
CA PHE A 43 -23.56 15.02 11.47
C PHE A 43 -22.59 14.20 12.33
N VAL A 44 -21.40 13.90 11.79
CA VAL A 44 -20.39 13.15 12.54
C VAL A 44 -19.92 13.90 13.78
N TYR A 45 -19.74 15.22 13.69
CA TYR A 45 -19.28 16.01 14.82
C TYR A 45 -20.33 16.12 15.94
N TYR A 46 -21.54 16.57 15.62
CA TYR A 46 -22.58 16.89 16.60
C TYR A 46 -23.43 15.67 17.00
N GLU A 47 -23.78 14.81 16.06
CA GLU A 47 -24.72 13.70 16.32
C GLU A 47 -24.01 12.40 16.69
N THR A 48 -22.75 12.19 16.28
CA THR A 48 -21.99 10.98 16.65
C THR A 48 -20.88 11.27 17.68
N ASN A 49 -19.94 12.17 17.40
CA ASN A 49 -18.81 12.41 18.31
C ASN A 49 -19.24 13.07 19.63
N TYR A 50 -20.19 14.02 19.58
CA TYR A 50 -20.66 14.73 20.76
C TYR A 50 -21.61 13.88 21.63
N HIS A 51 -22.55 13.15 21.01
CA HIS A 51 -23.49 12.28 21.73
C HIS A 51 -22.80 11.07 22.40
N TYR A 52 -21.81 10.45 21.75
CA TYR A 52 -21.08 9.33 22.36
C TYR A 52 -20.19 9.77 23.53
N ASN A 53 -19.52 10.93 23.45
CA ASN A 53 -18.74 11.47 24.57
C ASN A 53 -19.60 11.83 25.79
N HIS A 54 -20.89 12.14 25.59
CA HIS A 54 -21.83 12.40 26.69
C HIS A 54 -22.52 11.15 27.25
N LEU A 55 -22.60 10.03 26.52
CA LEU A 55 -23.20 8.78 27.03
C LEU A 55 -22.23 7.96 27.92
N PHE A 56 -20.91 8.16 27.77
CA PHE A 56 -19.88 7.42 28.50
C PHE A 56 -19.16 8.26 29.57
N TYR A 57 -19.88 9.19 30.23
CA TYR A 57 -19.37 10.02 31.34
C TYR A 57 -18.74 9.26 32.52
N GLU A 58 -18.77 7.93 32.54
CA GLU A 58 -18.28 7.08 33.64
C GLU A 58 -16.93 6.38 33.38
N PHE A 59 -16.28 6.54 32.22
CA PHE A 59 -15.00 5.86 31.94
C PHE A 59 -13.82 6.83 31.74
N GLU A 60 -12.76 6.64 32.54
CA GLU A 60 -11.58 7.53 32.71
C GLU A 60 -10.66 7.70 31.48
N ASN A 61 -11.03 7.21 30.30
CA ASN A 61 -10.24 7.34 29.06
C ASN A 61 -11.10 7.98 27.96
N GLN A 62 -11.28 9.30 28.04
CA GLN A 62 -11.91 10.06 26.96
C GLN A 62 -10.97 10.09 25.74
N GLU A 63 -11.40 9.54 24.61
CA GLU A 63 -10.78 9.92 23.34
C GLU A 63 -11.11 11.40 23.08
N PRO A 64 -10.13 12.22 22.65
CA PRO A 64 -10.36 13.63 22.40
C PRO A 64 -11.43 13.80 21.31
N LEU A 65 -12.29 14.80 21.49
CA LEU A 65 -13.23 15.22 20.45
C LEU A 65 -12.45 15.55 19.18
N ILE A 66 -12.82 14.92 18.06
CA ILE A 66 -12.20 15.19 16.77
C ILE A 66 -12.90 16.41 16.16
N GLU A 67 -12.12 17.46 15.91
CA GLU A 67 -12.60 18.72 15.34
C GLU A 67 -13.16 18.56 13.92
N GLN A 68 -14.11 19.42 13.53
CA GLN A 68 -14.73 19.36 12.20
C GLN A 68 -13.72 19.46 11.04
N ASP A 69 -12.67 20.28 11.20
CA ASP A 69 -11.59 20.42 10.20
C ASP A 69 -10.83 19.10 10.00
N GLU A 70 -10.59 18.36 11.08
CA GLU A 70 -9.93 17.06 11.02
C GLU A 70 -10.85 16.00 10.40
N LEU A 71 -12.15 15.99 10.73
CA LEU A 71 -13.14 15.12 10.09
C LEU A 71 -13.22 15.36 8.58
N TYR A 72 -13.21 16.63 8.17
CA TYR A 72 -13.17 17.02 6.77
C TYR A 72 -11.89 16.52 6.08
N GLU A 73 -10.74 16.66 6.72
CA GLU A 73 -9.48 16.14 6.19
C GLU A 73 -9.50 14.60 6.07
N ARG A 74 -10.03 13.90 7.08
CA ARG A 74 -10.20 12.43 7.06
C ARG A 74 -11.13 12.00 5.93
N PHE A 75 -12.21 12.74 5.66
CA PHE A 75 -13.10 12.48 4.54
C PHE A 75 -12.33 12.50 3.22
N PHE A 76 -11.64 13.59 2.88
CA PHE A 76 -10.91 13.72 1.61
C PHE A 76 -9.67 12.83 1.49
N LYS A 77 -9.17 12.29 2.60
CA LYS A 77 -8.12 11.26 2.61
C LYS A 77 -8.65 9.84 2.41
N GLY A 78 -9.97 9.64 2.31
CA GLY A 78 -10.59 8.32 2.23
C GLY A 78 -10.39 7.53 3.52
N MET A 79 -10.49 8.20 4.67
CA MET A 79 -10.15 7.65 5.99
C MET A 79 -11.18 8.00 7.06
N LEU A 80 -12.34 8.54 6.69
CA LEU A 80 -13.39 8.88 7.63
C LEU A 80 -14.11 7.60 8.08
N LEU A 81 -13.78 7.16 9.29
CA LEU A 81 -14.44 6.10 10.03
C LEU A 81 -15.03 6.69 11.32
N THR A 82 -16.19 6.19 11.70
CA THR A 82 -16.97 6.66 12.86
C THR A 82 -17.62 5.48 13.55
N GLN A 83 -17.72 5.50 14.88
CA GLN A 83 -18.45 4.49 15.64
C GLN A 83 -19.92 4.89 15.72
N ILE A 84 -20.67 4.69 14.63
CA ILE A 84 -22.13 4.91 14.61
C ILE A 84 -22.86 3.76 15.31
N GLU A 85 -22.26 2.57 15.35
CA GLU A 85 -22.79 1.37 16.01
C GLU A 85 -21.79 0.86 17.06
N TYR A 86 -22.30 0.21 18.11
CA TYR A 86 -21.47 -0.31 19.20
C TYR A 86 -20.35 -1.23 18.65
N GLN A 87 -19.10 -0.85 18.92
CA GLN A 87 -17.85 -1.63 18.73
C GLN A 87 -17.23 -1.70 17.32
N ILE A 88 -17.83 -1.12 16.27
CA ILE A 88 -17.23 -1.15 14.93
C ILE A 88 -17.18 0.27 14.35
N ALA A 89 -15.98 0.70 13.95
CA ALA A 89 -15.79 1.95 13.23
C ALA A 89 -16.02 1.69 11.73
N ILE A 90 -17.02 2.36 11.16
CA ILE A 90 -17.41 2.26 9.74
C ILE A 90 -17.54 3.65 9.11
N SER A 91 -17.52 3.71 7.80
CA SER A 91 -17.69 4.95 7.06
C SER A 91 -19.14 5.45 7.19
N PRO A 92 -19.35 6.76 7.47
CA PRO A 92 -20.66 7.28 7.81
C PRO A 92 -21.55 7.62 6.61
N ILE A 93 -21.08 7.51 5.36
CA ILE A 93 -21.70 8.22 4.23
C ILE A 93 -23.10 7.66 3.93
N LEU A 94 -23.26 6.35 3.81
CA LEU A 94 -24.56 5.73 3.52
C LEU A 94 -25.53 5.83 4.71
N SER A 95 -25.02 5.72 5.94
CA SER A 95 -25.83 5.93 7.15
C SER A 95 -26.38 7.35 7.19
N PHE A 96 -25.52 8.34 6.89
CA PHE A 96 -25.94 9.73 6.74
C PHE A 96 -26.94 9.92 5.60
N CYS A 97 -26.75 9.29 4.44
CA CYS A 97 -27.75 9.34 3.36
C CYS A 97 -29.13 8.81 3.81
N ALA A 98 -29.17 7.74 4.61
CA ALA A 98 -30.40 7.19 5.17
C ALA A 98 -31.03 8.13 6.23
N HIS A 99 -30.20 8.76 7.05
CA HIS A 99 -30.63 9.79 7.99
C HIS A 99 -31.28 10.97 7.25
N GLU A 100 -30.62 11.53 6.25
CA GLU A 100 -31.14 12.65 5.45
C GLU A 100 -32.46 12.27 4.76
N ALA A 101 -32.54 11.07 4.16
CA ALA A 101 -33.78 10.58 3.56
C ALA A 101 -34.93 10.52 4.58
N THR A 102 -34.64 10.12 5.82
CA THR A 102 -35.64 10.09 6.90
C THR A 102 -36.03 11.50 7.34
N CYS A 103 -35.09 12.43 7.47
CA CYS A 103 -35.40 13.81 7.86
C CYS A 103 -36.23 14.55 6.80
N TYR A 104 -35.95 14.30 5.53
CA TYR A 104 -36.51 15.05 4.41
C TYR A 104 -37.71 14.37 3.72
N HIS A 105 -38.08 13.14 4.08
CA HIS A 105 -39.15 12.37 3.41
C HIS A 105 -40.51 13.10 3.27
N ALA A 106 -40.85 13.96 4.24
CA ALA A 106 -42.12 14.68 4.28
C ALA A 106 -42.03 16.12 3.74
N LEU A 107 -40.82 16.61 3.45
CA LEU A 107 -40.57 17.96 2.95
C LEU A 107 -40.58 17.97 1.43
N SER A 108 -41.40 18.84 0.82
CA SER A 108 -41.61 18.91 -0.63
C SER A 108 -41.17 20.26 -1.23
N THR A 109 -40.18 20.92 -0.62
CA THR A 109 -39.62 22.18 -1.12
C THR A 109 -38.70 21.94 -2.32
N GLU A 110 -38.50 22.96 -3.18
CA GLU A 110 -37.58 22.87 -4.31
C GLU A 110 -36.15 22.53 -3.88
N ASP A 111 -35.68 23.16 -2.79
CA ASP A 111 -34.36 22.88 -2.20
C ASP A 111 -34.23 21.43 -1.72
N CYS A 112 -35.28 20.89 -1.09
CA CYS A 112 -35.31 19.51 -0.62
C CYS A 112 -35.22 18.53 -1.80
N ASN A 113 -36.04 18.75 -2.84
CA ASN A 113 -36.06 17.91 -4.02
C ASN A 113 -34.71 17.94 -4.76
N ALA A 114 -34.07 19.12 -4.85
CA ALA A 114 -32.74 19.25 -5.47
C ALA A 114 -31.66 18.50 -4.68
N TYR A 115 -31.64 18.66 -3.36
CA TYR A 115 -30.65 18.03 -2.49
C TYR A 115 -30.84 16.51 -2.37
N MET A 116 -32.07 16.03 -2.16
CA MET A 116 -32.35 14.60 -2.11
C MET A 116 -32.17 13.95 -3.49
N GLY A 117 -32.55 14.63 -4.57
CA GLY A 117 -32.29 14.17 -5.93
C GLY A 117 -30.79 14.02 -6.22
N PHE A 118 -29.95 14.92 -5.70
CA PHE A 118 -28.50 14.78 -5.75
C PHE A 118 -28.01 13.54 -5.01
N ILE A 119 -28.48 13.29 -3.77
CA ILE A 119 -28.10 12.12 -2.97
C ILE A 119 -28.49 10.83 -3.70
N ASP A 120 -29.72 10.74 -4.20
CA ASP A 120 -30.21 9.55 -4.89
C ASP A 120 -29.43 9.28 -6.20
N THR A 121 -29.12 10.33 -6.95
CA THR A 121 -28.36 10.23 -8.21
C THR A 121 -26.94 9.71 -7.99
N HIS A 122 -26.28 10.06 -6.87
CA HIS A 122 -24.88 9.70 -6.61
C HIS A 122 -24.71 8.62 -5.55
N LYS A 123 -25.79 7.95 -5.15
CA LYS A 123 -25.78 6.92 -4.11
C LYS A 123 -24.81 5.77 -4.37
N ALA A 124 -24.57 5.43 -5.64
CA ALA A 124 -23.61 4.39 -6.01
C ALA A 124 -22.15 4.83 -5.78
N VAL A 125 -21.82 6.12 -6.03
CA VAL A 125 -20.49 6.68 -5.69
C VAL A 125 -20.25 6.59 -4.19
N PHE A 126 -21.24 7.01 -3.39
CA PHE A 126 -21.15 6.94 -1.92
C PHE A 126 -20.94 5.52 -1.40
N ARG A 127 -21.69 4.55 -1.94
CA ARG A 127 -21.52 3.13 -1.58
C ARG A 127 -20.12 2.61 -1.86
N ARG A 128 -19.53 3.00 -2.99
CA ARG A 128 -18.16 2.61 -3.36
C ARG A 128 -17.13 3.21 -2.39
N ILE A 129 -17.29 4.47 -2.03
CA ILE A 129 -16.42 5.13 -1.06
C ILE A 129 -16.50 4.42 0.29
N ASP A 130 -17.70 4.20 0.84
CA ASP A 130 -17.90 3.51 2.12
C ASP A 130 -17.21 2.15 2.13
N ALA A 131 -17.46 1.33 1.11
CA ALA A 131 -16.87 0.00 1.00
C ALA A 131 -15.32 0.04 1.02
N LEU A 132 -14.71 0.95 0.24
CA LEU A 132 -13.26 1.11 0.17
C LEU A 132 -12.64 1.58 1.49
N VAL A 133 -13.37 2.38 2.26
CA VAL A 133 -12.91 2.89 3.57
C VAL A 133 -13.03 1.80 4.64
N ASP A 134 -14.12 1.04 4.64
CA ASP A 134 -14.42 -0.01 5.62
C ASP A 134 -13.49 -1.22 5.52
N THR A 135 -12.81 -1.40 4.39
CA THR A 135 -11.97 -2.59 4.14
C THR A 135 -10.83 -2.74 5.14
N SER A 136 -10.38 -1.62 5.71
CA SER A 136 -9.26 -1.56 6.67
C SER A 136 -9.45 -2.41 7.92
N SER A 137 -10.69 -2.73 8.29
CA SER A 137 -11.05 -3.43 9.52
C SER A 137 -10.94 -4.96 9.46
N LYS A 138 -10.76 -5.56 8.27
CA LYS A 138 -10.92 -7.02 8.05
C LYS A 138 -9.63 -7.79 7.75
N LEU A 139 -8.47 -7.17 7.89
CA LEU A 139 -7.20 -7.77 7.47
C LEU A 139 -6.54 -8.65 8.53
N SER A 140 -6.04 -9.81 8.10
CA SER A 140 -5.40 -10.82 8.96
C SER A 140 -3.96 -10.51 9.37
N ARG A 141 -3.37 -9.44 8.81
CA ARG A 141 -1.95 -9.07 8.97
C ARG A 141 -0.99 -10.17 8.51
N GLY A 142 -1.38 -10.89 7.46
CA GLY A 142 -0.58 -11.92 6.80
C GLY A 142 -0.71 -13.33 7.36
N GLU A 143 -1.53 -13.54 8.39
CA GLU A 143 -1.80 -14.88 8.95
C GLU A 143 -2.49 -15.78 7.92
N GLU A 144 -3.54 -15.30 7.24
CA GLU A 144 -4.24 -16.10 6.23
C GLU A 144 -3.36 -16.39 5.01
N PHE A 145 -2.49 -15.46 4.62
CA PHE A 145 -1.53 -15.68 3.53
C PHE A 145 -0.53 -16.79 3.86
N MET A 146 -0.08 -16.86 5.12
CA MET A 146 0.78 -17.94 5.60
C MET A 146 0.07 -19.30 5.54
N GLU A 147 -1.17 -19.37 6.02
CA GLU A 147 -1.98 -20.59 5.91
C GLU A 147 -2.20 -21.01 4.46
N TYR A 148 -2.44 -20.05 3.58
CA TYR A 148 -2.55 -20.26 2.14
C TYR A 148 -1.26 -20.85 1.53
N LEU A 149 -0.08 -20.29 1.83
CA LEU A 149 1.19 -20.84 1.33
C LEU A 149 1.50 -22.23 1.90
N HIS A 150 1.26 -22.44 3.19
CA HIS A 150 1.44 -23.76 3.83
C HIS A 150 0.55 -24.82 3.21
N SER A 151 -0.71 -24.48 2.91
CA SER A 151 -1.67 -25.37 2.23
C SER A 151 -1.24 -25.72 0.81
N ASN A 152 -0.41 -24.88 0.18
CA ASN A 152 0.20 -25.13 -1.13
C ASN A 152 1.62 -25.72 -1.03
N HIS A 153 2.03 -26.21 0.14
CA HIS A 153 3.35 -26.78 0.41
C HIS A 153 4.55 -25.84 0.14
N PHE A 154 4.32 -24.52 0.16
CA PHE A 154 5.37 -23.53 -0.03
C PHE A 154 5.91 -23.07 1.34
N VAL A 155 6.93 -23.77 1.86
CA VAL A 155 7.49 -23.53 3.20
C VAL A 155 8.99 -23.32 3.12
N TYR A 156 9.44 -22.10 3.43
CA TYR A 156 10.85 -21.73 3.40
C TYR A 156 11.27 -21.05 4.72
N PRO A 157 12.18 -21.65 5.51
CA PRO A 157 12.53 -21.17 6.85
C PRO A 157 13.13 -19.76 6.91
N TYR A 158 13.72 -19.28 5.82
CA TYR A 158 14.39 -17.98 5.72
C TYR A 158 13.49 -16.86 5.19
N LEU A 159 12.27 -17.19 4.74
CA LEU A 159 11.26 -16.21 4.35
C LEU A 159 10.36 -15.90 5.55
N ASN A 160 10.20 -14.60 5.81
CA ASN A 160 9.19 -14.15 6.76
C ASN A 160 7.84 -14.05 6.03
N ILE A 161 7.12 -15.17 5.96
CA ILE A 161 5.85 -15.27 5.22
C ILE A 161 4.78 -14.34 5.79
N VAL A 162 4.70 -14.21 7.12
CA VAL A 162 3.77 -13.29 7.80
C VAL A 162 4.03 -11.86 7.35
N GLN A 163 5.29 -11.44 7.33
CA GLN A 163 5.67 -10.10 6.85
C GLN A 163 5.31 -9.90 5.38
N LEU A 164 5.55 -10.90 4.52
CA LEU A 164 5.15 -10.81 3.11
C LEU A 164 3.62 -10.69 2.97
N GLY A 165 2.86 -11.49 3.71
CA GLY A 165 1.40 -11.40 3.75
C GLY A 165 0.92 -10.02 4.17
N SER A 166 1.49 -9.47 5.25
CA SER A 166 1.19 -8.11 5.72
C SER A 166 1.50 -7.04 4.65
N VAL A 167 2.62 -7.15 3.94
CA VAL A 167 2.96 -6.23 2.84
C VAL A 167 2.00 -6.34 1.65
N LEU A 168 1.49 -7.54 1.34
CA LEU A 168 0.48 -7.73 0.29
C LEU A 168 -0.87 -7.13 0.70
N GLU A 169 -1.27 -7.28 1.95
CA GLU A 169 -2.47 -6.63 2.49
C GLU A 169 -2.33 -5.10 2.53
N ASP A 170 -1.17 -4.57 2.94
CA ASP A 170 -0.87 -3.14 2.91
C ASP A 170 -0.90 -2.59 1.47
N PHE A 171 -0.39 -3.34 0.49
CA PHE A 171 -0.53 -3.01 -0.93
C PHE A 171 -1.99 -2.89 -1.34
N PHE A 172 -2.80 -3.91 -1.01
CA PHE A 172 -4.23 -3.92 -1.28
C PHE A 172 -4.93 -2.69 -0.65
N MET A 173 -4.63 -2.36 0.61
CA MET A 173 -5.19 -1.19 1.29
C MET A 173 -4.79 0.12 0.65
N ASN A 174 -3.53 0.24 0.23
CA ASN A 174 -3.06 1.45 -0.44
C ASN A 174 -3.79 1.66 -1.77
N VAL A 175 -4.06 0.58 -2.52
CA VAL A 175 -4.87 0.64 -3.74
C VAL A 175 -6.31 1.08 -3.41
N CYS A 176 -6.96 0.48 -2.41
CA CYS A 176 -8.30 0.88 -1.98
C CYS A 176 -8.37 2.36 -1.56
N LYS A 177 -7.37 2.83 -0.82
CA LYS A 177 -7.26 4.23 -0.42
C LYS A 177 -7.09 5.17 -1.62
N MET A 178 -6.18 4.85 -2.53
CA MET A 178 -5.98 5.65 -3.76
C MET A 178 -7.27 5.77 -4.56
N LEU A 179 -8.06 4.69 -4.59
CA LEU A 179 -9.35 4.68 -5.26
C LEU A 179 -10.40 5.52 -4.55
N SER A 180 -10.50 5.39 -3.24
CA SER A 180 -11.39 6.23 -2.42
C SER A 180 -11.09 7.72 -2.67
N CYS A 181 -9.81 8.11 -2.62
CA CYS A 181 -9.39 9.47 -2.95
C CYS A 181 -9.75 9.89 -4.39
N SER A 182 -9.68 8.98 -5.37
CA SER A 182 -10.07 9.25 -6.75
C SER A 182 -11.58 9.53 -6.86
N TYR A 183 -12.41 8.67 -6.25
CA TYR A 183 -13.86 8.86 -6.21
C TYR A 183 -14.26 10.16 -5.50
N LEU A 184 -13.59 10.50 -4.40
CA LEU A 184 -13.81 11.75 -3.67
C LEU A 184 -13.39 12.99 -4.48
N ALA A 185 -12.31 12.90 -5.26
CA ALA A 185 -11.79 14.02 -6.03
C ALA A 185 -12.59 14.30 -7.30
N TYR A 186 -12.99 13.25 -8.03
CA TYR A 186 -13.71 13.38 -9.30
C TYR A 186 -15.22 13.33 -9.13
N PHE A 187 -15.70 12.74 -8.03
CA PHE A 187 -17.12 12.54 -7.74
C PHE A 187 -17.88 11.94 -8.94
N ASP A 188 -17.33 10.86 -9.49
CA ASP A 188 -17.80 10.18 -10.70
C ASP A 188 -17.88 8.67 -10.41
N GLU A 189 -18.89 8.00 -10.96
CA GLU A 189 -19.05 6.54 -10.86
C GLU A 189 -18.05 5.77 -11.72
N ARG A 190 -17.40 6.45 -12.68
CA ARG A 190 -16.40 5.83 -13.53
C ARG A 190 -15.12 5.56 -12.75
N ASP A 191 -14.65 4.34 -12.93
CA ASP A 191 -13.42 3.81 -12.39
C ASP A 191 -12.22 4.55 -13.02
N PHE A 192 -11.59 5.47 -12.27
CA PHE A 192 -10.35 6.14 -12.69
C PHE A 192 -9.18 5.72 -11.79
N PHE A 193 -8.24 4.97 -12.37
CA PHE A 193 -6.96 4.63 -11.72
C PHE A 193 -5.78 4.93 -12.65
N THR A 194 -4.97 5.92 -12.27
CA THR A 194 -3.75 6.29 -13.00
C THR A 194 -2.53 6.30 -12.09
N ALA A 195 -2.61 5.66 -10.92
CA ALA A 195 -1.53 5.69 -9.95
C ALA A 195 -0.33 4.86 -10.44
N ASN A 196 0.87 5.41 -10.22
CA ASN A 196 2.11 4.68 -10.43
C ASN A 196 2.43 3.86 -9.17
N LEU A 197 2.33 2.54 -9.28
CA LEU A 197 2.50 1.59 -8.18
C LEU A 197 3.94 1.08 -8.00
N THR A 198 4.93 1.70 -8.65
CA THR A 198 6.33 1.22 -8.64
C THR A 198 6.89 1.10 -7.22
N LYS A 199 6.55 2.03 -6.32
CA LYS A 199 7.06 2.03 -4.94
C LYS A 199 6.49 0.84 -4.17
N GLU A 200 5.19 0.59 -4.31
CA GLU A 200 4.49 -0.49 -3.66
C GLU A 200 4.97 -1.85 -4.20
N PHE A 201 5.18 -1.97 -5.51
CA PHE A 201 5.77 -3.17 -6.11
C PHE A 201 7.19 -3.44 -5.63
N LEU A 202 8.00 -2.38 -5.42
CA LEU A 202 9.33 -2.52 -4.83
C LEU A 202 9.25 -3.05 -3.39
N GLN A 203 8.31 -2.58 -2.58
CA GLN A 203 8.11 -3.08 -1.21
C GLN A 203 7.75 -4.57 -1.20
N VAL A 204 6.82 -4.99 -2.07
CA VAL A 204 6.46 -6.40 -2.26
C VAL A 204 7.69 -7.22 -2.68
N ARG A 205 8.45 -6.74 -3.68
CA ARG A 205 9.66 -7.42 -4.16
C ARG A 205 10.71 -7.60 -3.05
N LEU A 206 10.93 -6.56 -2.24
CA LEU A 206 11.86 -6.62 -1.11
C LEU A 206 11.41 -7.61 -0.04
N ALA A 207 10.11 -7.68 0.25
CA ALA A 207 9.55 -8.63 1.21
C ALA A 207 9.64 -10.09 0.72
N MET A 208 9.52 -10.32 -0.59
CA MET A 208 9.65 -11.64 -1.21
C MET A 208 11.07 -12.23 -1.11
N LYS A 209 12.10 -11.37 -1.01
CA LYS A 209 13.51 -11.78 -0.99
C LYS A 209 13.86 -12.80 -2.09
N LEU A 210 13.42 -12.52 -3.32
CA LEU A 210 13.51 -13.46 -4.45
C LEU A 210 14.94 -13.96 -4.70
N ASP A 211 15.95 -13.14 -4.41
CA ASP A 211 17.36 -13.50 -4.59
C ASP A 211 17.84 -14.66 -3.68
N LEU A 212 17.05 -15.05 -2.67
CA LEU A 212 17.32 -16.20 -1.77
C LEU A 212 16.63 -17.49 -2.24
N LEU A 213 15.96 -17.47 -3.39
CA LEU A 213 15.16 -18.59 -3.89
C LEU A 213 15.68 -19.05 -5.25
N GLU A 214 15.56 -20.35 -5.52
CA GLU A 214 15.76 -20.87 -6.88
C GLU A 214 14.71 -20.31 -7.85
N ASP A 215 15.05 -20.19 -9.13
CA ASP A 215 14.20 -19.57 -10.18
C ASP A 215 12.76 -20.11 -10.20
N GLN A 216 12.59 -21.43 -9.98
CA GLN A 216 11.27 -22.04 -9.92
C GLN A 216 10.45 -21.54 -8.71
N ASN A 217 11.10 -21.44 -7.54
CA ASN A 217 10.47 -21.00 -6.31
C ASN A 217 10.16 -19.49 -6.32
N GLN A 218 11.01 -18.69 -6.98
CA GLN A 218 10.73 -17.28 -7.24
C GLN A 218 9.43 -17.13 -8.05
N LEU A 219 9.31 -17.89 -9.15
CA LEU A 219 8.13 -17.87 -10.02
C LEU A 219 6.87 -18.32 -9.27
N GLU A 220 6.97 -19.36 -8.46
CA GLU A 220 5.87 -19.86 -7.64
C GLU A 220 5.42 -18.86 -6.58
N LEU A 221 6.36 -18.24 -5.84
CA LEU A 221 6.03 -17.22 -4.84
C LEU A 221 5.30 -16.03 -5.48
N VAL A 222 5.83 -15.54 -6.61
CA VAL A 222 5.22 -14.46 -7.39
C VAL A 222 3.80 -14.84 -7.83
N ARG A 223 3.59 -16.08 -8.32
CA ARG A 223 2.25 -16.61 -8.67
C ARG A 223 1.31 -16.72 -7.48
N TYR A 224 1.79 -17.18 -6.34
CA TYR A 224 0.96 -17.28 -5.14
C TYR A 224 0.56 -15.89 -4.64
N SER A 225 1.48 -14.93 -4.61
CA SER A 225 1.16 -13.54 -4.25
C SER A 225 0.17 -12.90 -5.23
N TYR A 226 0.31 -13.12 -6.53
CA TYR A 226 -0.68 -12.64 -7.51
C TYR A 226 -2.06 -13.23 -7.28
N LYS A 227 -2.15 -14.55 -7.08
CA LYS A 227 -3.43 -15.22 -6.80
C LYS A 227 -4.05 -14.73 -5.50
N TRP A 228 -3.23 -14.51 -4.47
CA TRP A 228 -3.68 -13.99 -3.19
C TRP A 228 -4.26 -12.58 -3.31
N LEU A 229 -3.55 -11.66 -3.98
CA LEU A 229 -4.06 -10.32 -4.25
C LEU A 229 -5.35 -10.36 -5.07
N THR A 230 -5.42 -11.23 -6.09
CA THR A 230 -6.63 -11.43 -6.88
C THR A 230 -7.79 -11.93 -6.00
N TYR A 231 -7.51 -12.84 -5.05
CA TYR A 231 -8.49 -13.30 -4.07
C TYR A 231 -8.97 -12.15 -3.19
N LEU A 232 -8.08 -11.36 -2.59
CA LEU A 232 -8.46 -10.20 -1.75
C LEU A 232 -9.35 -9.21 -2.51
N PHE A 233 -8.97 -8.88 -3.75
CA PHE A 233 -9.73 -7.99 -4.62
C PHE A 233 -11.11 -8.56 -5.02
N ASN A 234 -11.20 -9.87 -5.26
CA ASN A 234 -12.47 -10.52 -5.57
C ASN A 234 -13.38 -10.66 -4.35
N ASP A 235 -12.82 -11.07 -3.22
CA ASP A 235 -13.54 -11.19 -1.95
C ASP A 235 -14.11 -9.83 -1.53
N PHE A 236 -13.32 -8.76 -1.68
CA PHE A 236 -13.80 -7.39 -1.52
C PHE A 236 -14.98 -7.08 -2.45
N GLY A 237 -14.85 -7.35 -3.75
CA GLY A 237 -15.90 -7.07 -4.72
C GLY A 237 -17.21 -7.83 -4.43
N MET A 238 -17.12 -9.06 -3.93
CA MET A 238 -18.28 -9.86 -3.51
C MET A 238 -18.88 -9.38 -2.18
N THR A 239 -18.04 -9.15 -1.17
CA THR A 239 -18.46 -8.77 0.19
C THR A 239 -19.25 -7.45 0.21
N TYR A 240 -18.87 -6.49 -0.64
CA TYR A 240 -19.48 -5.16 -0.65
C TYR A 240 -20.50 -4.96 -1.77
N ASP A 241 -20.86 -6.03 -2.50
CA ASP A 241 -21.80 -6.00 -3.62
C ASP A 241 -21.49 -4.86 -4.63
N ILE A 242 -20.19 -4.61 -4.83
CA ILE A 242 -19.73 -3.66 -5.85
C ILE A 242 -19.84 -4.31 -7.23
N LYS A 243 -19.90 -5.66 -7.27
CA LYS A 243 -19.96 -6.46 -8.49
C LYS A 243 -21.38 -6.64 -9.04
N ASP A 244 -22.42 -6.76 -8.20
CA ASP A 244 -23.79 -7.05 -8.67
C ASP A 244 -24.73 -5.82 -8.66
N ALA A 245 -24.28 -4.65 -8.18
CA ALA A 245 -25.06 -3.41 -8.29
C ALA A 245 -25.28 -2.92 -9.74
N LEU A 246 -24.63 -3.53 -10.74
CA LEU A 246 -24.85 -3.25 -12.15
C LEU A 246 -24.74 -4.54 -12.98
N MET A 247 -25.87 -5.01 -13.52
CA MET A 247 -25.85 -5.81 -14.74
C MET A 247 -26.21 -4.92 -15.95
N PRO A 248 -25.63 -5.13 -17.15
CA PRO A 248 -24.89 -6.30 -17.58
C PRO A 248 -23.39 -6.05 -17.81
N ALA A 249 -22.58 -7.03 -17.41
CA ALA A 249 -21.31 -7.47 -18.01
C ALA A 249 -20.67 -6.53 -19.06
N ALA A 250 -19.67 -5.72 -18.68
CA ALA A 250 -18.58 -5.31 -19.58
C ALA A 250 -17.50 -4.42 -18.94
N THR A 251 -17.71 -3.83 -17.77
CA THR A 251 -16.63 -3.08 -17.11
C THR A 251 -15.89 -4.00 -16.15
N PRO A 252 -14.72 -4.52 -16.55
CA PRO A 252 -13.85 -5.21 -15.61
C PRO A 252 -13.60 -4.29 -14.42
N PHE A 253 -13.78 -4.84 -13.24
CA PHE A 253 -13.54 -4.12 -12.01
C PHE A 253 -12.09 -3.64 -12.01
N LEU A 254 -11.88 -2.38 -11.62
CA LEU A 254 -10.63 -1.62 -11.74
C LEU A 254 -9.35 -2.33 -11.26
N PHE A 255 -9.48 -3.35 -10.42
CA PHE A 255 -8.36 -4.18 -10.00
C PHE A 255 -7.70 -4.93 -11.15
N GLU A 256 -8.36 -5.15 -12.30
CA GLU A 256 -7.69 -5.74 -13.47
C GLU A 256 -6.50 -4.88 -13.94
N ALA A 257 -6.66 -3.56 -14.05
CA ALA A 257 -5.57 -2.66 -14.44
C ALA A 257 -4.43 -2.64 -13.39
N VAL A 258 -4.78 -2.77 -12.11
CA VAL A 258 -3.80 -2.89 -11.00
C VAL A 258 -3.02 -4.20 -11.11
N MET A 259 -3.73 -5.31 -11.35
CA MET A 259 -3.14 -6.63 -11.49
C MET A 259 -2.35 -6.79 -12.78
N GLU A 260 -2.72 -6.10 -13.87
CA GLU A 260 -1.92 -6.00 -15.08
C GLU A 260 -0.59 -5.28 -14.82
N GLN A 261 -0.61 -4.17 -14.07
CA GLN A 261 0.62 -3.48 -13.67
C GLN A 261 1.51 -4.37 -12.78
N PHE A 262 0.91 -5.07 -11.81
CA PHE A 262 1.63 -6.05 -10.98
C PHE A 262 2.23 -7.15 -11.86
N ALA A 263 1.44 -7.69 -12.80
CA ALA A 263 1.87 -8.75 -13.69
C ALA A 263 3.01 -8.32 -14.62
N ALA A 264 2.96 -7.07 -15.11
CA ALA A 264 4.00 -6.48 -15.93
C ALA A 264 5.29 -6.27 -15.12
N TYR A 265 5.19 -5.74 -13.90
CA TYR A 265 6.34 -5.49 -13.04
C TYR A 265 7.08 -6.77 -12.66
N PHE A 266 6.35 -7.81 -12.24
CA PHE A 266 6.91 -9.11 -11.91
C PHE A 266 7.09 -10.03 -13.14
N SER A 267 6.82 -9.50 -14.34
CA SER A 267 7.09 -10.14 -15.64
C SER A 267 6.47 -11.53 -15.80
N PHE A 268 5.19 -11.73 -15.49
CA PHE A 268 4.53 -13.04 -15.69
C PHE A 268 4.53 -13.52 -17.16
N ASN A 269 4.66 -12.60 -18.11
CA ASN A 269 4.61 -12.85 -19.56
C ASN A 269 5.98 -12.77 -20.28
N LYS A 270 7.05 -12.44 -19.56
CA LYS A 270 8.40 -12.61 -20.08
C LYS A 270 9.05 -13.60 -19.16
N THR A 271 9.49 -14.73 -19.71
CA THR A 271 10.58 -15.55 -19.18
C THR A 271 11.36 -14.66 -18.25
N LEU A 272 11.32 -14.96 -16.93
CA LEU A 272 12.22 -14.37 -15.95
C LEU A 272 13.49 -14.13 -16.73
N LEU A 273 13.82 -12.86 -16.97
CA LEU A 273 15.12 -12.54 -17.48
C LEU A 273 15.99 -13.23 -16.43
N ALA A 274 16.50 -14.42 -16.79
CA ALA A 274 17.92 -14.61 -16.87
C ALA A 274 18.41 -13.25 -17.34
N ALA A 275 18.62 -12.35 -16.36
CA ALA A 275 19.61 -11.33 -16.46
C ALA A 275 20.73 -12.15 -17.06
N SER A 276 20.99 -11.89 -18.35
CA SER A 276 22.20 -12.34 -18.99
C SER A 276 23.23 -12.26 -17.88
N LYS A 277 23.73 -13.43 -17.42
CA LYS A 277 24.74 -13.53 -16.35
C LYS A 277 26.02 -12.92 -16.93
N ASP A 278 25.95 -11.64 -17.25
CA ASP A 278 26.96 -10.80 -17.81
C ASP A 278 27.56 -10.14 -16.59
N PHE A 279 28.48 -10.89 -16.01
CA PHE A 279 29.36 -10.46 -14.96
C PHE A 279 30.77 -10.39 -15.56
N PRO A 280 31.69 -9.64 -14.97
CA PRO A 280 33.04 -9.56 -15.47
C PRO A 280 33.76 -10.90 -15.22
N LYS A 281 33.59 -11.85 -16.14
CA LYS A 281 34.19 -13.21 -16.12
C LYS A 281 35.71 -13.19 -16.08
N TYR A 282 36.30 -12.08 -16.51
CA TYR A 282 37.74 -11.85 -16.39
C TYR A 282 38.18 -11.46 -14.97
N ILE A 283 37.25 -11.07 -14.09
CA ILE A 283 37.50 -10.73 -12.68
C ILE A 283 37.02 -11.85 -11.75
N PHE A 284 35.82 -12.40 -11.98
CA PHE A 284 35.19 -13.39 -11.11
C PHE A 284 35.11 -14.76 -11.77
N SER A 285 35.21 -15.82 -10.97
CA SER A 285 35.12 -17.21 -11.42
C SER A 285 33.70 -17.62 -11.83
N SER A 286 32.69 -16.98 -11.23
CA SER A 286 31.28 -17.30 -11.37
C SER A 286 30.41 -16.06 -11.10
N TYR A 287 29.15 -16.13 -11.52
CA TYR A 287 28.19 -15.04 -11.29
C TYR A 287 27.92 -14.87 -9.80
N GLU A 288 27.88 -15.98 -9.08
CA GLU A 288 27.63 -16.09 -7.65
C GLU A 288 28.76 -15.40 -6.86
N SER A 289 30.00 -15.56 -7.31
CA SER A 289 31.15 -14.82 -6.76
C SER A 289 31.05 -13.31 -6.98
N TYR A 290 30.60 -12.90 -8.17
CA TYR A 290 30.37 -11.49 -8.48
C TYR A 290 29.25 -10.91 -7.62
N LEU A 291 28.12 -11.60 -7.51
CA LEU A 291 26.96 -11.18 -6.74
C LEU A 291 27.30 -11.00 -5.26
N LEU A 292 28.03 -11.94 -4.68
CA LEU A 292 28.53 -11.82 -3.31
C LEU A 292 29.41 -10.58 -3.13
N PHE A 293 30.38 -10.38 -4.02
CA PHE A 293 31.26 -9.21 -3.94
C PHE A 293 30.50 -7.90 -4.11
N ASP A 294 29.65 -7.80 -5.14
CA ASP A 294 28.89 -6.60 -5.47
C ASP A 294 27.94 -6.19 -4.35
N THR A 295 27.26 -7.18 -3.74
CA THR A 295 26.37 -6.99 -2.59
C THR A 295 27.12 -6.43 -1.38
N LEU A 296 28.31 -6.98 -1.09
CA LEU A 296 29.15 -6.48 -0.01
C LEU A 296 29.71 -5.08 -0.33
N ALA A 297 30.22 -4.86 -1.54
CA ALA A 297 30.90 -3.63 -1.92
C ALA A 297 30.01 -2.39 -1.87
N LYS A 298 28.71 -2.51 -2.22
CA LYS A 298 27.73 -1.41 -2.15
C LYS A 298 27.50 -0.87 -0.73
N GLY A 299 27.69 -1.72 0.29
CA GLY A 299 27.47 -1.34 1.70
C GLY A 299 28.74 -0.92 2.46
N LEU A 300 29.92 -1.01 1.85
CA LEU A 300 31.20 -0.86 2.53
C LEU A 300 31.88 0.47 2.19
N TYR A 301 32.14 1.27 3.24
CA TYR A 301 32.71 2.62 3.12
C TYR A 301 34.19 2.70 3.53
N ALA A 302 34.82 1.57 3.86
CA ALA A 302 36.19 1.53 4.36
C ALA A 302 37.10 0.67 3.47
N LYS A 303 38.25 1.24 3.05
CA LYS A 303 39.26 0.54 2.24
C LYS A 303 39.66 -0.80 2.86
N VAL A 304 39.80 -0.86 4.19
CA VAL A 304 40.19 -2.09 4.90
C VAL A 304 39.13 -3.18 4.77
N ALA A 305 37.84 -2.84 4.73
CA ALA A 305 36.76 -3.80 4.58
C ALA A 305 36.70 -4.34 3.13
N ILE A 306 36.80 -3.45 2.14
CA ILE A 306 36.91 -3.88 0.74
C ILE A 306 38.16 -4.73 0.50
N SER A 307 39.30 -4.34 1.10
CA SER A 307 40.55 -5.12 1.03
C SER A 307 40.36 -6.52 1.64
N TYR A 308 39.62 -6.64 2.74
CA TYR A 308 39.29 -7.95 3.31
C TYR A 308 38.47 -8.79 2.35
N VAL A 309 37.34 -8.28 1.85
CA VAL A 309 36.45 -9.04 0.95
C VAL A 309 37.20 -9.47 -0.32
N TYR A 310 37.95 -8.57 -0.95
CA TYR A 310 38.77 -8.90 -2.12
C TYR A 310 39.77 -10.02 -1.81
N ARG A 311 40.57 -9.89 -0.75
CA ARG A 311 41.63 -10.86 -0.41
C ARG A 311 41.05 -12.21 -0.02
N PHE A 312 39.95 -12.21 0.72
CA PHE A 312 39.26 -13.42 1.13
C PHE A 312 38.73 -14.18 -0.09
N LEU A 313 37.98 -13.51 -0.98
CA LEU A 313 37.45 -14.13 -2.19
C LEU A 313 38.54 -14.53 -3.19
N PHE A 314 39.65 -13.78 -3.25
CA PHE A 314 40.82 -14.15 -4.06
C PHE A 314 41.49 -15.43 -3.56
N GLU A 315 41.68 -15.58 -2.24
CA GLU A 315 42.25 -16.80 -1.65
C GLU A 315 41.34 -18.03 -1.83
N LYS A 316 40.03 -17.81 -1.89
CA LYS A 316 39.03 -18.86 -2.20
C LYS A 316 38.87 -19.16 -3.70
N GLY A 317 39.61 -18.47 -4.57
CA GLY A 317 39.52 -18.66 -6.03
C GLY A 317 38.25 -18.09 -6.67
N LEU A 318 37.48 -17.29 -5.92
CA LEU A 318 36.23 -16.67 -6.36
C LEU A 318 36.49 -15.40 -7.19
N ILE A 319 37.57 -14.69 -6.89
CA ILE A 319 38.16 -13.63 -7.72
C ILE A 319 39.45 -14.16 -8.36
N VAL A 320 39.58 -14.06 -9.68
CA VAL A 320 40.64 -14.72 -10.46
C VAL A 320 41.80 -13.79 -10.87
N VAL A 321 41.70 -12.49 -10.55
CA VAL A 321 42.72 -11.49 -10.89
C VAL A 321 43.47 -10.95 -9.69
N LYS A 322 44.71 -10.53 -9.95
CA LYS A 322 45.55 -9.82 -8.99
C LYS A 322 45.04 -8.40 -8.76
N ASP A 323 45.59 -7.76 -7.73
CA ASP A 323 45.13 -6.49 -7.17
C ASP A 323 44.99 -5.35 -8.20
N THR A 324 45.90 -5.23 -9.16
CA THR A 324 45.90 -4.09 -10.09
C THR A 324 44.72 -4.14 -11.07
N PRO A 325 44.50 -5.22 -11.85
CA PRO A 325 43.29 -5.36 -12.67
C PRO A 325 41.99 -5.27 -11.89
N PHE A 326 41.97 -5.81 -10.66
CA PHE A 326 40.81 -5.73 -9.79
C PHE A 326 40.49 -4.27 -9.40
N ARG A 327 41.49 -3.49 -8.99
CA ARG A 327 41.30 -2.07 -8.62
C ARG A 327 40.85 -1.22 -9.81
N GLU A 328 41.40 -1.47 -10.99
CA GLU A 328 40.97 -0.79 -12.23
C GLU A 328 39.50 -1.05 -12.52
N TRP A 329 39.07 -2.32 -12.45
CA TRP A 329 37.66 -2.68 -12.59
C TRP A 329 36.78 -2.07 -11.50
N TYR A 330 37.19 -2.19 -10.23
CA TYR A 330 36.45 -1.71 -9.07
C TYR A 330 36.22 -0.19 -9.14
N ASN A 331 37.25 0.58 -9.48
CA ASN A 331 37.17 2.03 -9.60
C ASN A 331 36.38 2.51 -10.83
N ALA A 332 36.12 1.62 -11.79
CA ALA A 332 35.21 1.88 -12.90
C ALA A 332 33.73 1.63 -12.53
N GLN A 333 33.45 1.07 -11.35
CA GLN A 333 32.10 0.86 -10.83
C GLN A 333 31.67 2.03 -9.93
N ASP A 334 30.36 2.21 -9.76
CA ASP A 334 29.76 3.23 -8.89
C ASP A 334 29.72 2.78 -7.41
N TYR A 335 30.88 2.40 -6.85
CA TYR A 335 31.01 2.00 -5.45
C TYR A 335 31.32 3.19 -4.53
N PRO A 336 30.97 3.12 -3.22
CA PRO A 336 31.04 4.27 -2.32
C PRO A 336 32.43 4.86 -2.07
N ILE A 337 33.50 4.12 -2.38
CA ILE A 337 34.89 4.57 -2.21
C ILE A 337 35.73 4.22 -3.42
N HIS A 338 36.82 4.96 -3.65
CA HIS A 338 37.83 4.65 -4.65
C HIS A 338 39.07 4.00 -4.01
N LEU A 339 39.63 2.97 -4.66
CA LEU A 339 40.86 2.29 -4.27
C LEU A 339 42.08 2.96 -4.92
N THR A 340 42.56 4.04 -4.31
CA THR A 340 43.69 4.86 -4.80
C THR A 340 45.06 4.21 -4.61
N SER A 341 45.16 3.18 -3.77
CA SER A 341 46.39 2.45 -3.46
C SER A 341 46.11 0.95 -3.40
N ALA A 342 47.18 0.14 -3.39
CA ALA A 342 47.06 -1.33 -3.31
C ALA A 342 46.19 -1.76 -2.12
N THR A 343 45.39 -2.81 -2.31
CA THR A 343 44.59 -3.39 -1.22
C THR A 343 45.50 -3.95 -0.14
N GLU A 344 45.06 -3.81 1.11
CA GLU A 344 45.79 -4.36 2.26
C GLU A 344 45.91 -5.88 2.13
N THR A 345 46.97 -6.45 2.72
CA THR A 345 47.15 -7.91 2.81
C THR A 345 46.06 -8.52 3.68
N LEU A 346 45.67 -9.79 3.44
CA LEU A 346 44.64 -10.45 4.24
C LEU A 346 44.92 -10.39 5.75
N GLN A 347 46.17 -10.60 6.15
CA GLN A 347 46.59 -10.53 7.56
C GLN A 347 46.27 -9.17 8.22
N LYS A 348 46.31 -8.07 7.46
CA LYS A 348 46.06 -6.71 7.97
C LYS A 348 44.60 -6.31 7.92
N SER A 349 43.82 -6.90 7.02
CA SER A 349 42.41 -6.55 6.82
C SER A 349 41.46 -7.50 7.56
N ARG A 350 41.92 -8.69 7.95
CA ARG A 350 41.12 -9.70 8.64
C ARG A 350 40.69 -9.26 10.03
N SER A 351 39.43 -9.53 10.35
CA SER A 351 38.90 -9.60 11.71
C SER A 351 37.82 -10.67 11.77
N THR A 352 37.58 -11.21 12.97
CA THR A 352 36.53 -12.22 13.19
C THR A 352 35.16 -11.71 12.73
N ASP A 353 34.83 -10.46 13.03
CA ASP A 353 33.54 -9.87 12.67
C ASP A 353 33.33 -9.79 11.15
N ARG A 354 34.39 -9.44 10.39
CA ARG A 354 34.30 -9.36 8.92
C ARG A 354 34.17 -10.74 8.29
N GLU A 355 34.86 -11.73 8.85
CA GLU A 355 34.76 -13.13 8.40
C GLU A 355 33.37 -13.69 8.64
N GLN A 356 32.81 -13.46 9.82
CA GLN A 356 31.43 -13.83 10.13
C GLN A 356 30.44 -13.10 9.21
N PHE A 357 30.64 -11.80 8.99
CA PHE A 357 29.77 -11.03 8.11
C PHE A 357 29.78 -11.55 6.67
N VAL A 358 30.95 -11.78 6.08
CA VAL A 358 31.06 -12.36 4.73
C VAL A 358 30.44 -13.76 4.68
N THR A 359 30.63 -14.58 5.71
CA THR A 359 30.03 -15.92 5.78
C THR A 359 28.50 -15.87 5.86
N ILE A 360 27.95 -14.95 6.65
CA ILE A 360 26.50 -14.75 6.74
C ILE A 360 25.94 -14.35 5.38
N ILE A 361 26.55 -13.36 4.71
CA ILE A 361 26.07 -12.90 3.40
C ILE A 361 26.25 -13.98 2.34
N ALA A 362 27.35 -14.73 2.34
CA ALA A 362 27.54 -15.84 1.40
C ALA A 362 26.52 -16.96 1.60
N ASN A 363 26.22 -17.32 2.86
CA ASN A 363 25.18 -18.30 3.16
C ASN A 363 23.78 -17.82 2.77
N LEU A 364 23.50 -16.51 2.89
CA LEU A 364 22.24 -15.94 2.41
C LEU A 364 22.15 -16.01 0.88
N LEU A 365 23.26 -15.85 0.18
CA LEU A 365 23.32 -15.87 -1.29
C LEU A 365 23.63 -17.25 -1.88
N ASP A 366 23.61 -18.32 -1.06
CA ASP A 366 23.97 -19.70 -1.45
C ASP A 366 25.35 -19.82 -2.17
N VAL A 367 26.30 -18.96 -1.81
CA VAL A 367 27.66 -18.98 -2.36
C VAL A 367 28.56 -19.87 -1.53
N THR A 368 29.14 -20.90 -2.15
CA THR A 368 30.12 -21.76 -1.49
C THR A 368 31.45 -21.02 -1.31
N LEU A 369 31.87 -20.81 -0.06
CA LEU A 369 33.08 -20.08 0.31
C LEU A 369 34.35 -20.91 0.41
#